data_AF-A0AA89AMY7-F1
#
_entry.id   AF-A0AA89AMY7-F1
#
_cell.length_a   1.000
_cell.length_b   1.000
_cell.length_c   1.000
_cell.angle_alpha   90.00
_cell.angle_beta   90.00
_cell.angle_gamma   90.00
#
_symmetry.space_group_name_H-M   'P 1'
#
loop_
_entity.id
_entity.type
_entity.pdbx_description
1 polymer ?
#
loop_
_entity_poly.entity_id
_entity_poly.type
_entity_poly.pdbx_seq_one_letter_code
_entity_poly.pdbx_strand_id
1 'polypeptide(L)'
;MHSLHSLSWTSIPTARALLTSSSLLSFPRNPRISRLVRACSDATGVSNSDDATARRNNYAGVRLEERVHVKSGKLRLDSWISSRISGISRARVQSSIRSGLVSVNGRVIDKVSHMVRIGDEVSCTIAELEPLKAEPEDIPLDIVYEDEHVLVVNKPTNMVVHPAPGNATGTLVNGILHHCSLSAAAIPHQEVFSEAEDVSDGELSCFSADYSYQNDFSSGAYEASVRPGIVHRLDKGTSGLLVVAKNEKSHADLSEQFKQHAIKRVYVSLTCGVPSPASGRVDIPIGRDLNNRIRMIAATGPSNCGKARHAASRYKVIEVLAGGGSALVEWRLETGRTHQIRAHAKYLGIPLLGDEVYGGTKSMALSLLQLRTPSNFHGQLVQLVSKLERPCLHALSLGFKHPYTGDKIRFSRLPPADFAEILSGLRAINTEK
;
A
#
# COMPACT_ATOMS: atom_id res chain seq x y z
N MET A 1 -6.67 -12.41 48.76
CA MET A 1 -6.19 -13.21 47.61
C MET A 1 -6.23 -12.35 46.35
N HIS A 2 -5.55 -12.77 45.28
CA HIS A 2 -5.38 -12.04 44.00
C HIS A 2 -4.63 -10.70 44.12
N SER A 3 -3.30 -10.79 44.00
CA SER A 3 -2.44 -9.65 43.67
C SER A 3 -2.37 -9.48 42.15
N LEU A 4 -2.50 -8.25 41.66
CA LEU A 4 -2.28 -7.91 40.25
C LEU A 4 -0.82 -7.48 40.06
N HIS A 5 -0.02 -8.32 39.40
CA HIS A 5 1.37 -7.97 39.07
C HIS A 5 1.43 -6.89 37.98
N SER A 6 1.90 -5.70 38.35
CA SER A 6 2.17 -4.60 37.42
C SER A 6 3.39 -4.91 36.54
N LEU A 7 3.18 -5.10 35.24
CA LEU A 7 4.26 -5.26 34.27
C LEU A 7 4.94 -3.91 33.99
N SER A 8 6.07 -3.68 34.65
CA SER A 8 6.82 -2.41 34.62
C SER A 8 7.67 -2.26 33.36
N TRP A 9 7.20 -1.47 32.38
CA TRP A 9 8.00 -1.04 31.22
C TRP A 9 8.91 0.14 31.60
N THR A 10 10.06 -0.15 32.19
CA THR A 10 11.02 0.88 32.64
C THR A 10 12.03 1.29 31.56
N SER A 11 12.51 2.54 31.69
CA SER A 11 13.32 3.30 30.74
C SER A 11 14.55 2.60 30.16
N ILE A 12 14.81 2.83 28.86
CA ILE A 12 16.02 2.38 28.15
C ILE A 12 17.23 3.27 28.53
N PRO A 13 18.34 2.72 29.06
CA PRO A 13 19.57 3.47 29.27
C PRO A 13 20.38 3.65 27.98
N THR A 14 20.97 4.83 27.77
CA THR A 14 21.94 5.07 26.69
C THR A 14 23.35 4.65 27.11
N ALA A 15 23.82 3.49 26.64
CA ALA A 15 25.23 3.08 26.77
C ALA A 15 26.09 3.68 25.65
N ARG A 16 27.25 4.22 26.01
CA ARG A 16 28.23 4.85 25.10
C ARG A 16 29.44 3.91 24.96
N ALA A 17 29.68 3.40 23.75
CA ALA A 17 30.79 2.50 23.45
C ALA A 17 31.86 3.18 22.58
N LEU A 18 33.11 2.73 22.70
CA LEU A 18 34.30 3.39 22.14
C LEU A 18 34.65 2.85 20.75
N LEU A 19 35.36 3.68 19.98
CA LEU A 19 35.94 3.30 18.68
C LEU A 19 37.29 2.61 18.88
N THR A 20 37.48 1.45 18.23
CA THR A 20 38.79 0.88 17.90
C THR A 20 38.81 0.50 16.42
N SER A 21 39.99 0.58 15.79
CA SER A 21 40.14 0.66 14.34
C SER A 21 40.62 -0.65 13.69
N SER A 22 40.66 -0.64 12.35
CA SER A 22 41.26 -1.66 11.46
C SER A 22 40.49 -2.99 11.36
N SER A 23 40.61 -3.77 10.28
CA SER A 23 41.53 -3.66 9.14
C SER A 23 40.84 -3.85 7.78
N LEU A 24 41.52 -3.44 6.70
CA LEU A 24 41.08 -3.62 5.31
C LEU A 24 41.35 -5.05 4.84
N LEU A 25 40.37 -5.67 4.17
CA LEU A 25 40.60 -6.80 3.25
C LEU A 25 39.84 -6.56 1.94
N SER A 26 40.53 -6.83 0.82
CA SER A 26 40.06 -6.57 -0.55
C SER A 26 39.72 -7.88 -1.28
N PHE A 27 39.63 -7.81 -2.62
CA PHE A 27 39.42 -8.89 -3.61
C PHE A 27 37.95 -9.25 -3.93
N PRO A 28 37.65 -9.67 -5.18
CA PRO A 28 38.24 -9.17 -6.44
C PRO A 28 37.19 -8.83 -7.52
N ARG A 29 37.56 -7.95 -8.45
CA ARG A 29 36.86 -7.80 -9.76
C ARG A 29 37.32 -8.90 -10.71
N ASN A 30 36.41 -9.46 -11.52
CA ASN A 30 36.74 -10.06 -12.82
C ASN A 30 35.52 -10.02 -13.78
N PRO A 31 35.62 -10.35 -15.08
CA PRO A 31 35.62 -9.25 -16.06
C PRO A 31 34.51 -9.33 -17.13
N ARG A 32 34.54 -8.35 -18.04
CA ARG A 32 33.64 -8.22 -19.21
C ARG A 32 33.85 -9.35 -20.23
N ILE A 33 32.77 -9.73 -20.92
CA ILE A 33 32.85 -10.26 -22.29
C ILE A 33 32.04 -9.33 -23.20
N SER A 34 32.62 -8.93 -24.32
CA SER A 34 32.03 -8.02 -25.31
C SER A 34 31.83 -8.73 -26.65
N ARG A 35 30.68 -8.50 -27.29
CA ARG A 35 30.52 -8.73 -28.73
C ARG A 35 29.80 -7.54 -29.36
N LEU A 36 30.49 -6.85 -30.27
CA LEU A 36 29.84 -5.96 -31.23
C LEU A 36 29.20 -6.80 -32.33
N VAL A 37 28.04 -6.37 -32.80
CA VAL A 37 27.61 -6.52 -34.19
C VAL A 37 27.15 -5.13 -34.65
N ARG A 38 27.46 -4.77 -35.89
CA ARG A 38 27.24 -3.42 -36.45
C ARG A 38 26.48 -3.57 -37.77
N ALA A 39 25.38 -2.85 -37.93
CA ALA A 39 24.67 -2.72 -39.19
C ALA A 39 24.02 -1.33 -39.31
N CYS A 40 24.33 -0.66 -40.41
CA CYS A 40 23.52 0.39 -41.03
C CYS A 40 23.09 -0.22 -42.39
N SER A 41 22.00 0.13 -43.08
CA SER A 41 21.06 1.26 -43.02
C SER A 41 19.72 0.76 -43.67
N ASP A 42 18.71 1.50 -44.16
CA ASP A 42 18.54 2.92 -44.48
C ASP A 42 17.03 3.31 -44.54
N ALA A 43 16.62 4.15 -45.50
CA ALA A 43 15.28 4.68 -45.77
C ALA A 43 14.29 3.61 -46.32
N THR A 44 12.98 3.86 -46.48
CA THR A 44 12.20 5.12 -46.55
C THR A 44 10.92 5.06 -45.68
N GLY A 45 10.31 6.22 -45.39
CA GLY A 45 9.13 6.32 -44.51
C GLY A 45 7.85 6.78 -45.20
N VAL A 46 6.72 6.58 -44.52
CA VAL A 46 5.45 7.28 -44.75
C VAL A 46 4.90 7.70 -43.39
N SER A 47 4.38 8.93 -43.29
CA SER A 47 3.82 9.50 -42.07
C SER A 47 2.42 8.97 -41.76
N ASN A 48 2.15 8.67 -40.49
CA ASN A 48 0.85 8.91 -39.86
C ASN A 48 1.10 9.19 -38.37
N SER A 49 0.68 10.36 -37.92
CA SER A 49 0.82 10.82 -36.54
C SER A 49 -0.53 10.71 -35.84
N ASP A 50 -0.68 9.75 -34.94
CA ASP A 50 -1.79 9.71 -33.97
C ASP A 50 -1.19 9.71 -32.55
N ASP A 51 -1.36 10.83 -31.85
CA ASP A 51 -0.94 10.98 -30.44
C ASP A 51 -1.92 10.23 -29.53
N ALA A 52 -1.44 9.15 -28.92
CA ALA A 52 -2.29 8.15 -28.25
C ALA A 52 -1.74 7.69 -26.89
N THR A 53 -1.11 8.59 -26.13
CA THR A 53 -0.60 8.29 -24.77
C THR A 53 -1.12 9.24 -23.68
N ALA A 54 -1.37 8.66 -22.49
CA ALA A 54 -1.55 9.36 -21.21
C ALA A 54 -2.82 10.21 -20.94
N ARG A 55 -3.98 9.92 -21.55
CA ARG A 55 -5.27 10.26 -20.89
C ARG A 55 -5.53 9.26 -19.75
N ARG A 56 -5.77 9.74 -18.51
CA ARG A 56 -6.17 8.85 -17.38
C ARG A 56 -7.55 8.27 -17.71
N ASN A 57 -7.68 6.94 -17.59
CA ASN A 57 -8.72 6.14 -18.24
C ASN A 57 -10.16 6.33 -17.72
N ASN A 58 -10.83 7.43 -18.10
CA ASN A 58 -12.29 7.50 -18.03
C ASN A 58 -12.92 6.82 -19.27
N TYR A 59 -13.32 5.55 -19.13
CA TYR A 59 -14.07 4.82 -20.15
C TYR A 59 -15.60 4.95 -20.02
N ALA A 60 -16.13 5.78 -19.10
CA ALA A 60 -17.57 5.98 -18.96
C ALA A 60 -18.20 6.43 -20.28
N GLY A 61 -19.35 5.86 -20.65
CA GLY A 61 -20.08 6.22 -21.86
C GLY A 61 -19.44 5.79 -23.19
N VAL A 62 -18.24 5.17 -23.18
CA VAL A 62 -17.61 4.66 -24.41
C VAL A 62 -18.51 3.59 -25.03
N ARG A 63 -18.93 3.82 -26.28
CA ARG A 63 -19.73 2.88 -27.08
C ARG A 63 -18.86 2.13 -28.08
N LEU A 64 -19.10 0.83 -28.20
CA LEU A 64 -18.57 -0.03 -29.24
C LEU A 64 -19.76 -0.72 -29.92
N GLU A 65 -19.93 -0.48 -31.21
CA GLU A 65 -20.93 -1.16 -32.05
C GLU A 65 -20.20 -1.75 -33.27
N GLU A 66 -19.93 -3.05 -33.22
CA GLU A 66 -19.13 -3.74 -34.24
C GLU A 66 -19.69 -5.16 -34.47
N ARG A 67 -19.69 -5.60 -35.74
CA ARG A 67 -20.03 -6.98 -36.12
C ARG A 67 -18.79 -7.89 -36.04
N VAL A 68 -18.96 -9.09 -35.50
CA VAL A 68 -17.85 -9.98 -35.13
C VAL A 68 -17.23 -10.68 -36.35
N HIS A 69 -16.07 -10.19 -36.80
CA HIS A 69 -15.29 -10.74 -37.91
C HIS A 69 -14.12 -11.65 -37.44
N VAL A 70 -14.42 -12.70 -36.68
CA VAL A 70 -13.41 -13.67 -36.18
C VAL A 70 -13.04 -14.68 -37.28
N LYS A 71 -11.77 -14.72 -37.72
CA LYS A 71 -11.33 -15.62 -38.81
C LYS A 71 -11.30 -17.10 -38.45
N SER A 72 -11.13 -17.45 -37.16
CA SER A 72 -11.48 -18.76 -36.56
C SER A 72 -11.25 -18.73 -35.05
N GLY A 73 -12.01 -19.54 -34.30
CA GLY A 73 -11.80 -19.79 -32.87
C GLY A 73 -12.98 -19.43 -31.97
N LYS A 74 -13.09 -20.14 -30.84
CA LYS A 74 -14.09 -19.89 -29.79
C LYS A 74 -13.65 -18.73 -28.90
N LEU A 75 -14.08 -17.50 -29.21
CA LEU A 75 -13.72 -16.29 -28.47
C LEU A 75 -14.83 -15.86 -27.49
N ARG A 76 -14.45 -15.38 -26.30
CA ARG A 76 -15.39 -14.83 -25.31
C ARG A 76 -15.70 -13.36 -25.56
N LEU A 77 -16.96 -12.97 -25.36
CA LEU A 77 -17.47 -11.60 -25.46
C LEU A 77 -16.62 -10.61 -24.63
N ASP A 78 -16.33 -10.96 -23.37
CA ASP A 78 -15.54 -10.12 -22.46
C ASP A 78 -14.07 -9.94 -22.89
N SER A 79 -13.54 -10.85 -23.71
CA SER A 79 -12.20 -10.76 -24.28
C SER A 79 -12.18 -10.01 -25.61
N TRP A 80 -13.23 -10.15 -26.41
CA TRP A 80 -13.34 -9.50 -27.73
C TRP A 80 -13.56 -7.99 -27.58
N ILE A 81 -14.52 -7.54 -26.75
CA ILE A 81 -14.72 -6.11 -26.44
C ILE A 81 -13.43 -5.49 -25.88
N SER A 82 -12.75 -6.21 -24.98
CA SER A 82 -11.49 -5.78 -24.35
C SER A 82 -10.29 -5.72 -25.32
N SER A 83 -10.42 -6.24 -26.55
CA SER A 83 -9.43 -6.09 -27.63
C SER A 83 -9.76 -4.98 -28.63
N ARG A 84 -10.93 -4.34 -28.51
CA ARG A 84 -11.38 -3.23 -29.36
C ARG A 84 -11.24 -1.87 -28.70
N ILE A 85 -11.54 -1.78 -27.40
CA ILE A 85 -11.40 -0.54 -26.64
C ILE A 85 -9.99 -0.48 -26.04
N SER A 86 -9.11 0.34 -26.63
CA SER A 86 -7.69 0.40 -26.25
C SER A 86 -7.49 0.70 -24.76
N GLY A 87 -6.66 -0.11 -24.10
CA GLY A 87 -6.31 0.00 -22.67
C GLY A 87 -7.40 -0.43 -21.67
N ILE A 88 -8.60 -0.81 -22.10
CA ILE A 88 -9.66 -1.19 -21.16
C ILE A 88 -9.31 -2.47 -20.41
N SER A 89 -9.62 -2.53 -19.12
CA SER A 89 -9.48 -3.79 -18.39
C SER A 89 -10.67 -4.72 -18.68
N ARG A 90 -10.38 -6.01 -18.88
CA ARG A 90 -11.40 -7.06 -18.99
C ARG A 90 -12.42 -7.00 -17.84
N ALA A 91 -11.99 -6.66 -16.62
CA ALA A 91 -12.88 -6.52 -15.46
C ALA A 91 -13.90 -5.37 -15.62
N ARG A 92 -13.53 -4.27 -16.27
CA ARG A 92 -14.44 -3.14 -16.60
C ARG A 92 -15.50 -3.54 -17.64
N VAL A 93 -15.09 -4.30 -18.66
CA VAL A 93 -16.02 -4.93 -19.61
C VAL A 93 -16.98 -5.88 -18.89
N GLN A 94 -16.46 -6.78 -18.04
CA GLN A 94 -17.28 -7.70 -17.23
C GLN A 94 -18.26 -6.98 -16.31
N SER A 95 -17.90 -5.82 -15.76
CA SER A 95 -18.83 -4.98 -14.99
C SER A 95 -19.96 -4.44 -15.87
N SER A 96 -19.65 -4.00 -17.09
CA SER A 96 -20.63 -3.46 -18.04
C SER A 96 -21.61 -4.54 -18.51
N ILE A 97 -21.12 -5.77 -18.73
CA ILE A 97 -21.96 -6.96 -18.98
C ILE A 97 -22.93 -7.20 -17.82
N ARG A 98 -22.44 -7.26 -16.56
CA ARG A 98 -23.31 -7.44 -15.38
C ARG A 98 -24.31 -6.29 -15.17
N SER A 99 -24.00 -5.09 -15.68
CA SER A 99 -24.86 -3.91 -15.60
C SER A 99 -25.90 -3.86 -16.72
N GLY A 100 -25.99 -4.89 -17.58
CA GLY A 100 -26.93 -4.95 -18.70
C GLY A 100 -26.58 -4.03 -19.88
N LEU A 101 -25.41 -3.37 -19.87
CA LEU A 101 -25.00 -2.39 -20.88
C LEU A 101 -24.29 -3.02 -22.10
N VAL A 102 -24.40 -4.34 -22.25
CA VAL A 102 -23.83 -5.10 -23.38
C VAL A 102 -24.90 -6.00 -23.96
N SER A 103 -25.09 -5.92 -25.27
CA SER A 103 -26.03 -6.74 -26.03
C SER A 103 -25.36 -7.41 -27.23
N VAL A 104 -25.92 -8.54 -27.64
CA VAL A 104 -25.50 -9.31 -28.82
C VAL A 104 -26.76 -9.62 -29.64
N ASN A 105 -26.79 -9.23 -30.91
CA ASN A 105 -27.95 -9.32 -31.81
C ASN A 105 -29.23 -8.74 -31.16
N GLY A 106 -29.09 -7.55 -30.55
CA GLY A 106 -30.17 -6.84 -29.83
C GLY A 106 -30.58 -7.45 -28.48
N ARG A 107 -29.99 -8.56 -28.03
CA ARG A 107 -30.30 -9.19 -26.74
C ARG A 107 -29.25 -8.83 -25.69
N VAL A 108 -29.68 -8.24 -24.57
CA VAL A 108 -28.81 -7.95 -23.42
C VAL A 108 -28.18 -9.25 -22.88
N ILE A 109 -26.87 -9.21 -22.59
CA ILE A 109 -26.10 -10.33 -22.08
C ILE A 109 -25.64 -10.02 -20.65
N ASP A 110 -26.10 -10.82 -19.70
CA ASP A 110 -25.69 -10.85 -18.28
C ASP A 110 -24.45 -11.75 -18.05
N LYS A 111 -24.35 -12.83 -18.84
CA LYS A 111 -23.39 -13.91 -18.63
C LYS A 111 -22.01 -13.54 -19.18
N VAL A 112 -21.13 -13.11 -18.29
CA VAL A 112 -19.69 -12.83 -18.54
C VAL A 112 -18.94 -13.92 -19.33
N SER A 113 -19.40 -15.18 -19.30
CA SER A 113 -18.82 -16.29 -20.09
C SER A 113 -19.44 -16.48 -21.48
N HIS A 114 -20.18 -15.50 -22.01
CA HIS A 114 -20.78 -15.56 -23.35
C HIS A 114 -19.71 -15.69 -24.45
N MET A 115 -20.05 -16.41 -25.51
CA MET A 115 -19.15 -16.76 -26.61
C MET A 115 -19.66 -16.14 -27.91
N VAL A 116 -18.87 -15.27 -28.53
CA VAL A 116 -19.25 -14.61 -29.78
C VAL A 116 -19.04 -15.53 -30.98
N ARG A 117 -19.90 -15.38 -31.99
CA ARG A 117 -19.90 -16.10 -33.27
C ARG A 117 -19.57 -15.15 -34.41
N ILE A 118 -19.19 -15.70 -35.56
CA ILE A 118 -18.97 -14.90 -36.77
C ILE A 118 -20.31 -14.30 -37.21
N GLY A 119 -20.34 -12.99 -37.43
CA GLY A 119 -21.53 -12.26 -37.86
C GLY A 119 -22.44 -11.76 -36.72
N ASP A 120 -22.16 -12.09 -35.45
CA ASP A 120 -22.87 -11.49 -34.32
C ASP A 120 -22.65 -9.97 -34.30
N GLU A 121 -23.71 -9.19 -34.02
CA GLU A 121 -23.63 -7.75 -33.81
C GLU A 121 -23.55 -7.45 -32.33
N VAL A 122 -22.46 -6.82 -31.88
CA VAL A 122 -22.25 -6.50 -30.46
C VAL A 122 -22.38 -5.00 -30.29
N SER A 123 -23.34 -4.56 -29.48
CA SER A 123 -23.41 -3.19 -28.95
C SER A 123 -23.06 -3.20 -27.47
N CYS A 124 -22.05 -2.42 -27.10
CA CYS A 124 -21.53 -2.31 -25.75
C CYS A 124 -21.39 -0.84 -25.38
N THR A 125 -22.11 -0.40 -24.36
CA THR A 125 -21.78 0.83 -23.63
C THR A 125 -20.97 0.44 -22.39
N ILE A 126 -19.83 1.07 -22.17
CA ILE A 126 -19.08 0.88 -20.95
C ILE A 126 -19.76 1.65 -19.82
N ALA A 127 -20.08 0.92 -18.74
CA ALA A 127 -20.67 1.48 -17.52
C ALA A 127 -19.88 2.68 -17.02
N GLU A 128 -20.52 3.60 -16.31
CA GLU A 128 -19.79 4.66 -15.61
C GLU A 128 -19.05 4.07 -14.39
N LEU A 129 -18.05 4.78 -13.85
CA LEU A 129 -17.57 4.47 -12.50
C LEU A 129 -18.25 5.48 -11.58
N GLU A 130 -19.28 5.04 -10.85
CA GLU A 130 -19.77 5.83 -9.73
C GLU A 130 -18.60 6.08 -8.75
N PRO A 131 -18.32 7.33 -8.36
CA PRO A 131 -17.35 7.61 -7.32
C PRO A 131 -17.75 6.89 -6.03
N LEU A 132 -16.79 6.28 -5.35
CA LEU A 132 -17.03 5.72 -4.02
C LEU A 132 -17.21 6.88 -3.02
N LYS A 133 -18.45 7.36 -2.90
CA LYS A 133 -18.86 8.32 -1.88
C LYS A 133 -18.84 7.64 -0.51
N ALA A 134 -18.36 8.38 0.48
CA ALA A 134 -18.25 7.92 1.85
C ALA A 134 -19.38 8.53 2.65
N GLU A 135 -20.39 7.74 3.01
CA GLU A 135 -21.46 8.22 3.89
C GLU A 135 -21.04 8.11 5.38
N PRO A 136 -21.58 8.96 6.28
CA PRO A 136 -21.39 8.80 7.71
C PRO A 136 -21.97 7.47 8.21
N GLU A 137 -21.20 6.72 9.02
CA GLU A 137 -21.65 5.48 9.67
C GLU A 137 -21.33 5.53 11.16
N ASP A 138 -22.24 5.09 12.04
CA ASP A 138 -22.01 5.03 13.48
C ASP A 138 -21.06 3.87 13.85
N ILE A 139 -19.77 4.15 13.76
CA ILE A 139 -18.68 3.20 14.01
C ILE A 139 -17.86 3.72 15.21
N PRO A 140 -17.87 3.02 16.36
CA PRO A 140 -17.08 3.41 17.53
C PRO A 140 -15.58 3.53 17.25
N LEU A 141 -14.97 4.65 17.69
CA LEU A 141 -13.55 4.96 17.50
C LEU A 141 -12.79 4.92 18.84
N ASP A 142 -11.62 4.26 18.92
CA ASP A 142 -10.66 4.44 20.02
C ASP A 142 -9.93 5.78 19.81
N ILE A 143 -10.50 6.83 20.38
CA ILE A 143 -9.96 8.19 20.36
C ILE A 143 -8.87 8.30 21.43
N VAL A 144 -7.67 8.66 20.99
CA VAL A 144 -6.48 8.81 21.83
C VAL A 144 -6.28 10.26 22.26
N TYR A 145 -6.69 11.19 21.39
CA TYR A 145 -6.66 12.64 21.61
C TYR A 145 -7.57 13.32 20.59
N GLU A 146 -8.26 14.39 21.00
CA GLU A 146 -9.08 15.22 20.12
C GLU A 146 -9.12 16.67 20.62
N ASP A 147 -9.05 17.63 19.70
CA ASP A 147 -9.34 19.05 19.93
C ASP A 147 -10.13 19.66 18.73
N GLU A 148 -10.06 20.97 18.50
CA GLU A 148 -10.70 21.65 17.37
C GLU A 148 -10.00 21.37 16.01
N HIS A 149 -8.72 21.02 16.04
CA HIS A 149 -7.82 20.98 14.89
C HIS A 149 -7.46 19.57 14.45
N VAL A 150 -7.24 18.66 15.40
CA VAL A 150 -6.79 17.30 15.13
C VAL A 150 -7.57 16.26 15.94
N LEU A 151 -7.70 15.08 15.33
CA LEU A 151 -8.22 13.87 15.94
C LEU A 151 -7.17 12.77 15.77
N VAL A 152 -6.78 12.11 16.86
CA VAL A 152 -5.82 11.00 16.87
C VAL A 152 -6.54 9.74 17.31
N VAL A 153 -6.58 8.73 16.44
CA VAL A 153 -7.28 7.47 16.65
C VAL A 153 -6.32 6.30 16.68
N ASN A 154 -6.62 5.30 17.50
CA ASN A 154 -5.99 3.99 17.46
C ASN A 154 -6.80 3.08 16.53
N LYS A 155 -6.44 3.01 15.25
CA LYS A 155 -7.20 2.22 14.29
C LYS A 155 -7.14 0.73 14.71
N PRO A 156 -8.30 0.04 14.85
CA PRO A 156 -8.31 -1.39 15.12
C PRO A 156 -7.74 -2.19 13.95
N THR A 157 -7.52 -3.49 14.19
CA THR A 157 -7.18 -4.45 13.15
C THR A 157 -8.36 -4.63 12.19
N ASN A 158 -8.11 -5.15 10.98
CA ASN A 158 -9.10 -5.48 9.95
C ASN A 158 -9.98 -4.32 9.42
N MET A 159 -9.96 -3.12 10.00
CA MET A 159 -10.61 -1.92 9.47
C MET A 159 -9.78 -1.27 8.34
N VAL A 160 -10.43 -0.87 7.24
CA VAL A 160 -9.83 -0.10 6.14
C VAL A 160 -9.89 1.40 6.45
N VAL A 161 -8.91 2.20 6.01
CA VAL A 161 -8.92 3.66 6.25
C VAL A 161 -9.94 4.39 5.37
N HIS A 162 -9.91 4.18 4.05
CA HIS A 162 -10.80 4.83 3.08
C HIS A 162 -11.67 3.80 2.36
N PRO A 163 -12.84 4.21 1.81
CA PRO A 163 -13.58 3.42 0.83
C PRO A 163 -12.70 2.95 -0.33
N ALA A 164 -12.85 1.68 -0.69
CA ALA A 164 -12.12 1.03 -1.76
C ALA A 164 -13.00 -0.07 -2.41
N PRO A 165 -12.69 -0.52 -3.63
CA PRO A 165 -13.41 -1.65 -4.24
C PRO A 165 -13.47 -2.87 -3.30
N GLY A 166 -14.68 -3.33 -3.00
CA GLY A 166 -14.96 -4.42 -2.06
C GLY A 166 -14.93 -4.04 -0.57
N ASN A 167 -14.70 -2.78 -0.22
CA ASN A 167 -14.75 -2.21 1.13
C ASN A 167 -15.26 -0.76 1.03
N ALA A 168 -16.50 -0.56 0.57
CA ALA A 168 -17.07 0.77 0.30
C ALA A 168 -17.59 1.47 1.58
N THR A 169 -18.19 0.69 2.47
CA THR A 169 -18.69 1.07 3.80
C THR A 169 -17.81 0.44 4.90
N GLY A 170 -18.08 0.76 6.16
CA GLY A 170 -17.38 0.18 7.31
C GLY A 170 -15.91 0.61 7.44
N THR A 171 -15.54 1.76 6.87
CA THR A 171 -14.17 2.28 6.88
C THR A 171 -13.98 3.37 7.93
N LEU A 172 -12.72 3.63 8.30
CA LEU A 172 -12.39 4.66 9.30
C LEU A 172 -12.92 6.05 8.90
N VAL A 173 -12.94 6.37 7.60
CA VAL A 173 -13.54 7.61 7.08
C VAL A 173 -15.04 7.69 7.38
N ASN A 174 -15.81 6.60 7.26
CA ASN A 174 -17.25 6.61 7.54
C ASN A 174 -17.53 6.92 9.02
N GLY A 175 -16.75 6.31 9.93
CA GLY A 175 -16.81 6.60 11.37
C GLY A 175 -16.38 8.02 11.75
N ILE A 176 -15.34 8.55 11.09
CA ILE A 176 -14.89 9.94 11.28
C ILE A 176 -15.95 10.95 10.80
N LEU A 177 -16.59 10.69 9.66
CA LEU A 177 -17.67 11.54 9.15
C LEU A 177 -18.83 11.62 10.16
N HIS A 178 -19.22 10.50 10.75
CA HIS A 178 -20.24 10.46 11.79
C HIS A 178 -19.80 11.19 13.07
N HIS A 179 -18.65 10.82 13.64
CA HIS A 179 -18.13 11.39 14.89
C HIS A 179 -17.95 12.91 14.81
N CYS A 180 -17.33 13.41 13.73
CA CYS A 180 -17.12 14.83 13.53
C CYS A 180 -18.37 15.57 13.00
N SER A 181 -19.51 14.89 12.80
CA SER A 181 -20.72 15.43 12.17
C SER A 181 -20.48 16.12 10.80
N LEU A 182 -19.53 15.57 10.03
CA LEU A 182 -19.13 16.11 8.73
C LEU A 182 -19.99 15.52 7.61
N SER A 183 -20.50 16.39 6.74
CA SER A 183 -21.10 15.96 5.47
C SER A 183 -20.03 15.46 4.51
N ALA A 184 -20.33 14.40 3.74
CA ALA A 184 -19.47 13.89 2.68
C ALA A 184 -19.13 14.95 1.60
N ALA A 185 -19.96 15.99 1.44
CA ALA A 185 -19.72 17.09 0.51
C ALA A 185 -18.78 18.19 1.06
N ALA A 186 -18.44 18.16 2.35
CA ALA A 186 -17.74 19.26 3.04
C ALA A 186 -16.21 19.09 3.05
N ILE A 187 -15.58 19.24 1.88
CA ILE A 187 -14.28 19.90 1.61
C ILE A 187 -14.11 19.91 0.07
N PRO A 188 -14.35 21.04 -0.61
CA PRO A 188 -14.01 21.18 -2.02
C PRO A 188 -12.51 21.41 -2.14
N HIS A 189 -11.76 20.39 -2.58
CA HIS A 189 -10.32 20.54 -2.84
C HIS A 189 -10.07 21.41 -4.08
N GLN A 190 -9.82 22.70 -3.87
CA GLN A 190 -9.11 23.51 -4.85
C GLN A 190 -7.65 23.03 -4.92
N GLU A 191 -7.09 22.96 -6.13
CA GLU A 191 -5.90 22.15 -6.41
C GLU A 191 -4.59 22.72 -5.84
N VAL A 192 -4.02 22.06 -4.81
CA VAL A 192 -2.62 21.57 -4.81
C VAL A 192 -2.51 20.36 -3.88
N PHE A 193 -2.79 19.14 -4.37
CA PHE A 193 -2.19 17.94 -3.77
C PHE A 193 -0.84 17.68 -4.40
N SER A 194 0.19 17.46 -3.57
CA SER A 194 1.40 16.80 -4.06
C SER A 194 1.06 15.34 -4.36
N GLU A 195 0.79 15.04 -5.63
CA GLU A 195 0.69 13.65 -6.14
C GLU A 195 2.04 12.89 -6.05
N ALA A 196 3.13 13.60 -5.71
CA ALA A 196 4.30 13.00 -5.05
C ALA A 196 3.88 12.52 -3.64
N GLU A 197 3.74 11.23 -3.35
CA GLU A 197 4.49 10.09 -3.91
C GLU A 197 3.60 8.88 -4.33
N ASP A 198 2.52 9.07 -5.11
CA ASP A 198 1.89 7.95 -5.84
C ASP A 198 1.44 8.16 -7.31
N VAL A 199 2.08 9.07 -8.06
CA VAL A 199 1.92 9.20 -9.53
C VAL A 199 2.99 8.46 -10.35
N SER A 200 2.65 8.20 -11.62
CA SER A 200 3.40 7.37 -12.57
C SER A 200 4.35 8.20 -13.43
N ASP A 201 5.65 8.13 -13.16
CA ASP A 201 6.70 8.71 -14.01
C ASP A 201 6.89 7.87 -15.29
N GLY A 202 6.05 8.15 -16.29
CA GLY A 202 6.23 7.68 -17.66
C GLY A 202 6.81 8.81 -18.50
N GLU A 203 8.14 8.87 -18.57
CA GLU A 203 8.97 9.70 -19.47
C GLU A 203 8.71 11.22 -19.47
N LEU A 204 9.69 11.98 -18.96
CA LEU A 204 9.91 13.36 -19.38
C LEU A 204 11.42 13.63 -19.53
N SER A 205 11.87 13.81 -20.76
CA SER A 205 13.22 14.32 -21.07
C SER A 205 13.17 15.11 -22.38
N CYS A 206 13.51 16.41 -22.31
CA CYS A 206 13.20 17.43 -23.33
C CYS A 206 11.68 17.67 -23.50
N PHE A 207 11.18 18.88 -23.80
CA PHE A 207 11.86 20.08 -24.32
C PHE A 207 11.67 21.35 -23.45
N SER A 208 12.21 22.47 -23.91
CA SER A 208 12.33 23.75 -23.21
C SER A 208 11.39 24.84 -23.72
N ALA A 209 10.97 25.71 -22.79
CA ALA A 209 10.53 27.10 -22.99
C ALA A 209 9.19 27.36 -23.70
N ASP A 210 8.60 28.50 -23.31
CA ASP A 210 7.53 29.30 -23.92
C ASP A 210 6.23 28.60 -24.37
N TYR A 211 5.09 28.96 -23.75
CA TYR A 211 4.22 30.01 -24.32
C TYR A 211 3.17 30.52 -23.30
N SER A 212 2.36 31.49 -23.71
CA SER A 212 1.53 32.35 -22.88
C SER A 212 0.17 31.78 -22.43
N TYR A 213 -0.37 32.36 -21.35
CA TYR A 213 -1.77 32.23 -20.93
C TYR A 213 -2.76 32.42 -22.09
N GLN A 214 -3.73 31.50 -22.20
CA GLN A 214 -5.11 31.82 -22.57
C GLN A 214 -6.06 30.89 -21.79
N ASN A 215 -7.25 31.38 -21.49
CA ASN A 215 -8.12 30.83 -20.45
C ASN A 215 -9.48 30.46 -21.04
N ASP A 216 -9.72 29.17 -21.27
CA ASP A 216 -10.99 28.65 -21.77
C ASP A 216 -11.64 27.68 -20.76
N PHE A 217 -12.87 28.02 -20.38
CA PHE A 217 -13.62 27.29 -19.35
C PHE A 217 -14.41 26.14 -20.00
N SER A 218 -14.14 24.90 -19.60
CA SER A 218 -14.99 23.75 -19.94
C SER A 218 -15.14 22.85 -18.72
N SER A 219 -16.31 22.91 -18.10
CA SER A 219 -16.60 22.40 -16.76
C SER A 219 -16.82 20.87 -16.73
N GLY A 220 -15.74 20.11 -16.85
CA GLY A 220 -15.69 18.68 -16.54
C GLY A 220 -15.44 18.43 -15.05
N ALA A 221 -16.46 18.62 -14.20
CA ALA A 221 -16.32 18.49 -12.74
C ALA A 221 -16.13 17.03 -12.29
N TYR A 222 -14.89 16.57 -12.21
CA TYR A 222 -14.54 15.30 -11.58
C TYR A 222 -14.71 15.38 -10.06
N GLU A 223 -15.77 14.77 -9.50
CA GLU A 223 -15.89 14.59 -8.05
C GLU A 223 -14.74 13.75 -7.50
N ALA A 224 -13.78 14.40 -6.85
CA ALA A 224 -12.66 13.75 -6.20
C ALA A 224 -13.16 12.86 -5.03
N SER A 225 -12.52 11.70 -4.83
CA SER A 225 -12.86 10.79 -3.73
C SER A 225 -12.75 11.52 -2.38
N VAL A 226 -13.84 11.56 -1.61
CA VAL A 226 -13.87 12.30 -0.33
C VAL A 226 -12.82 11.77 0.64
N ARG A 227 -11.98 12.67 1.18
CA ARG A 227 -10.93 12.36 2.18
C ARG A 227 -10.99 13.37 3.32
N PRO A 228 -11.98 13.27 4.23
CA PRO A 228 -12.16 14.24 5.30
C PRO A 228 -10.99 14.10 6.28
N GLY A 229 -10.04 15.04 6.22
CA GLY A 229 -8.92 15.13 7.15
C GLY A 229 -7.81 14.08 7.03
N ILE A 230 -7.94 13.06 6.19
CA ILE A 230 -7.00 11.93 6.15
C ILE A 230 -5.71 12.27 5.40
N VAL A 231 -4.69 12.69 6.15
CA VAL A 231 -3.35 13.03 5.66
C VAL A 231 -2.40 11.83 5.53
N HIS A 232 -2.69 10.69 6.19
CA HIS A 232 -1.92 9.44 6.03
C HIS A 232 -2.77 8.18 6.29
N ARG A 233 -2.22 6.99 6.01
CA ARG A 233 -2.98 5.72 6.03
C ARG A 233 -2.20 4.54 6.60
N LEU A 234 -2.95 3.60 7.18
CA LEU A 234 -2.49 2.28 7.62
C LEU A 234 -3.13 1.18 6.75
N ASP A 235 -2.45 0.04 6.59
CA ASP A 235 -3.00 -1.14 5.91
C ASP A 235 -4.18 -1.75 6.70
N LYS A 236 -5.10 -2.47 6.02
CA LYS A 236 -6.25 -3.14 6.66
C LYS A 236 -5.83 -4.00 7.88
N GLY A 237 -4.80 -4.83 7.73
CA GLY A 237 -4.25 -5.69 8.78
C GLY A 237 -3.28 -5.02 9.76
N THR A 238 -3.01 -3.72 9.64
CA THR A 238 -2.17 -2.95 10.59
C THR A 238 -3.07 -2.17 11.54
N SER A 239 -2.80 -2.23 12.85
CA SER A 239 -3.47 -1.41 13.87
C SER A 239 -2.55 -0.28 14.37
N GLY A 240 -3.08 0.62 15.20
CA GLY A 240 -2.30 1.67 15.86
C GLY A 240 -2.64 3.07 15.40
N LEU A 241 -1.77 4.01 15.77
CA LEU A 241 -2.03 5.44 15.71
C LEU A 241 -2.14 6.02 14.28
N LEU A 242 -3.22 6.74 14.03
CA LEU A 242 -3.47 7.58 12.87
C LEU A 242 -3.87 8.99 13.32
N VAL A 243 -3.56 10.02 12.52
CA VAL A 243 -3.96 11.42 12.78
C VAL A 243 -4.80 11.92 11.62
N VAL A 244 -5.84 12.68 11.97
CA VAL A 244 -6.86 13.25 11.11
C VAL A 244 -6.89 14.76 11.38
N ALA A 245 -6.95 15.57 10.34
CA ALA A 245 -7.22 17.00 10.47
C ALA A 245 -8.73 17.27 10.51
N LYS A 246 -9.21 18.06 11.47
CA LYS A 246 -10.63 18.42 11.58
C LYS A 246 -11.03 19.64 10.73
N ASN A 247 -10.06 20.38 10.20
CA ASN A 247 -10.28 21.52 9.31
C ASN A 247 -9.14 21.66 8.28
N GLU A 248 -9.39 22.45 7.22
CA GLU A 248 -8.52 22.60 6.05
C GLU A 248 -7.11 23.11 6.39
N LYS A 249 -7.00 24.12 7.27
CA LYS A 249 -5.71 24.65 7.74
C LYS A 249 -4.85 23.56 8.38
N SER A 250 -5.47 22.74 9.25
CA SER A 250 -4.81 21.60 9.88
C SER A 250 -4.47 20.49 8.89
N HIS A 251 -5.28 20.29 7.85
CA HIS A 251 -5.00 19.33 6.78
C HIS A 251 -3.78 19.76 5.94
N ALA A 252 -3.68 21.05 5.58
CA ALA A 252 -2.56 21.60 4.82
C ALA A 252 -1.23 21.49 5.58
N ASP A 253 -1.18 21.97 6.83
CA ASP A 253 0.05 21.93 7.65
C ASP A 253 0.50 20.48 7.94
N LEU A 254 -0.43 19.58 8.31
CA LEU A 254 -0.07 18.17 8.53
C LEU A 254 0.38 17.47 7.23
N SER A 255 -0.23 17.79 6.08
CA SER A 255 0.19 17.26 4.77
C SER A 255 1.62 17.69 4.43
N GLU A 256 1.94 18.97 4.65
CA GLU A 256 3.30 19.48 4.43
C GLU A 256 4.29 18.85 5.43
N GLN A 257 3.93 18.65 6.70
CA GLN A 257 4.76 17.90 7.65
C GLN A 257 5.01 16.43 7.25
N PHE A 258 4.05 15.76 6.61
CA PHE A 258 4.23 14.42 6.04
C PHE A 258 5.19 14.43 4.83
N LYS A 259 5.00 15.39 3.93
CA LYS A 259 5.81 15.63 2.72
C LYS A 259 7.26 15.99 3.06
N GLN A 260 7.49 16.82 4.08
CA GLN A 260 8.82 17.14 4.64
C GLN A 260 9.42 16.02 5.52
N HIS A 261 8.69 14.91 5.70
CA HIS A 261 9.08 13.77 6.55
C HIS A 261 9.38 14.15 8.02
N ALA A 262 8.83 15.27 8.51
CA ALA A 262 9.04 15.77 9.87
C ALA A 262 8.34 14.91 10.94
N ILE A 263 7.29 14.16 10.55
CA ILE A 263 6.44 13.38 11.44
C ILE A 263 7.10 12.07 11.86
N LYS A 264 7.32 11.95 13.17
CA LYS A 264 7.93 10.78 13.82
C LYS A 264 6.90 9.66 13.90
N ARG A 265 7.10 8.61 13.10
CA ARG A 265 6.31 7.37 13.12
C ARG A 265 7.18 6.21 13.58
N VAL A 266 6.74 5.52 14.63
CA VAL A 266 7.40 4.31 15.16
C VAL A 266 6.39 3.17 15.13
N TYR A 267 6.78 2.07 14.52
CA TYR A 267 6.02 0.82 14.46
C TYR A 267 6.76 -0.29 15.20
N VAL A 268 6.03 -1.32 15.62
CA VAL A 268 6.61 -2.59 16.06
C VAL A 268 6.05 -3.74 15.25
N SER A 269 6.88 -4.76 15.00
CA SER A 269 6.47 -5.99 14.31
C SER A 269 7.09 -7.24 14.90
N LEU A 270 6.49 -8.39 14.62
CA LEU A 270 7.10 -9.71 14.83
C LEU A 270 7.55 -10.27 13.46
N THR A 271 8.81 -10.64 13.32
CA THR A 271 9.40 -11.15 12.05
C THR A 271 9.60 -12.66 12.07
N CYS A 272 9.55 -13.30 10.91
CA CYS A 272 10.10 -14.64 10.69
C CYS A 272 11.64 -14.51 10.66
N GLY A 273 12.33 -15.05 11.66
CA GLY A 273 13.76 -14.88 11.88
C GLY A 273 14.14 -13.50 12.44
N VAL A 274 15.44 -13.34 12.70
CA VAL A 274 16.07 -12.12 13.24
C VAL A 274 16.78 -11.35 12.11
N PRO A 275 16.63 -10.02 12.01
CA PRO A 275 17.45 -9.16 11.16
C PRO A 275 18.95 -9.30 11.42
N SER A 276 19.76 -9.39 10.37
CA SER A 276 21.22 -9.28 10.43
C SER A 276 21.69 -8.22 9.41
N PRO A 277 22.36 -7.12 9.82
CA PRO A 277 22.66 -6.75 11.22
C PRO A 277 21.38 -6.44 12.02
N ALA A 278 21.48 -6.51 13.35
CA ALA A 278 20.36 -6.32 14.29
C ALA A 278 19.77 -4.89 14.30
N SER A 279 20.40 -3.93 13.63
CA SER A 279 19.81 -2.61 13.35
C SER A 279 20.42 -2.03 12.08
N GLY A 280 19.64 -1.26 11.33
CA GLY A 280 20.09 -0.68 10.07
C GLY A 280 19.08 0.27 9.44
N ARG A 281 19.33 0.62 8.16
CA ARG A 281 18.44 1.40 7.30
C ARG A 281 18.26 0.65 5.99
N VAL A 282 17.02 0.33 5.64
CA VAL A 282 16.65 -0.12 4.30
C VAL A 282 16.23 1.12 3.54
N ASP A 283 16.95 1.44 2.47
CA ASP A 283 16.64 2.52 1.53
C ASP A 283 16.66 1.91 0.12
N ILE A 284 15.48 1.50 -0.34
CA ILE A 284 15.29 0.80 -1.61
C ILE A 284 13.92 1.22 -2.16
N PRO A 285 13.83 1.77 -3.39
CA PRO A 285 12.57 2.19 -3.96
C PRO A 285 11.52 1.07 -3.98
N ILE A 286 10.25 1.42 -3.72
CA ILE A 286 9.13 0.48 -3.76
C ILE A 286 8.24 0.76 -4.98
N GLY A 287 8.01 -0.28 -5.78
CA GLY A 287 7.07 -0.29 -6.90
C GLY A 287 5.92 -1.29 -6.70
N ARG A 288 4.92 -1.28 -7.59
CA ARG A 288 3.89 -2.33 -7.65
C ARG A 288 4.47 -3.60 -8.30
N ASP A 289 4.10 -4.77 -7.79
CA ASP A 289 4.44 -6.06 -8.41
C ASP A 289 3.60 -6.27 -9.68
N LEU A 290 4.27 -6.49 -10.81
CA LEU A 290 3.65 -6.66 -12.12
C LEU A 290 2.88 -7.99 -12.23
N ASN A 291 3.32 -9.03 -11.50
CA ASN A 291 2.74 -10.37 -11.52
C ASN A 291 1.64 -10.53 -10.46
N ASN A 292 1.72 -9.80 -9.34
CA ASN A 292 0.72 -9.84 -8.28
C ASN A 292 0.28 -8.43 -7.87
N ARG A 293 -0.89 -8.00 -8.36
CA ARG A 293 -1.44 -6.64 -8.15
C ARG A 293 -1.74 -6.26 -6.68
N ILE A 294 -1.63 -7.19 -5.73
CA ILE A 294 -1.77 -6.95 -4.28
C ILE A 294 -0.40 -6.66 -3.62
N ARG A 295 0.71 -7.02 -4.28
CA ARG A 295 2.08 -6.86 -3.77
C ARG A 295 2.71 -5.54 -4.19
N MET A 296 3.56 -5.04 -3.30
CA MET A 296 4.52 -3.98 -3.54
C MET A 296 5.92 -4.59 -3.38
N ILE A 297 6.85 -4.31 -4.28
CA ILE A 297 8.19 -4.91 -4.29
C ILE A 297 9.27 -3.85 -4.09
N ALA A 298 10.31 -4.20 -3.33
CA ALA A 298 11.56 -3.46 -3.30
C ALA A 298 12.27 -3.64 -4.65
N ALA A 299 12.42 -2.56 -5.41
CA ALA A 299 12.88 -2.56 -6.78
C ALA A 299 14.42 -2.47 -6.85
N THR A 300 15.09 -3.62 -6.90
CA THR A 300 16.56 -3.73 -6.98
C THR A 300 17.08 -4.10 -8.37
N GLY A 301 16.33 -3.79 -9.43
CA GLY A 301 16.71 -4.13 -10.80
C GLY A 301 15.97 -3.31 -11.86
N PRO A 302 16.58 -3.04 -13.02
CA PRO A 302 16.13 -2.02 -13.98
C PRO A 302 14.72 -2.27 -14.52
N SER A 303 14.31 -3.54 -14.67
CA SER A 303 12.98 -3.93 -15.12
C SER A 303 11.82 -3.51 -14.20
N ASN A 304 12.10 -3.19 -12.93
CA ASN A 304 11.10 -2.78 -11.94
C ASN A 304 11.19 -1.28 -11.56
N CYS A 305 12.20 -0.54 -12.04
CA CYS A 305 12.46 0.82 -11.57
C CYS A 305 11.43 1.86 -12.05
N GLY A 306 10.90 1.72 -13.27
CA GLY A 306 10.15 2.78 -13.96
C GLY A 306 8.87 3.29 -13.28
N LYS A 307 8.38 2.64 -12.20
CA LYS A 307 7.28 3.16 -11.34
C LYS A 307 7.53 2.89 -9.84
N ALA A 308 8.80 2.75 -9.45
CA ALA A 308 9.21 2.56 -8.06
C ALA A 308 9.67 3.90 -7.46
N ARG A 309 9.16 4.26 -6.28
CA ARG A 309 9.52 5.52 -5.61
C ARG A 309 10.34 5.27 -4.36
N HIS A 310 11.24 6.20 -4.06
CA HIS A 310 12.12 6.19 -2.89
C HIS A 310 11.37 5.74 -1.63
N ALA A 311 11.93 4.78 -0.91
CA ALA A 311 11.34 4.25 0.30
C ALA A 311 12.45 3.94 1.31
N ALA A 312 12.39 4.59 2.47
CA ALA A 312 13.39 4.45 3.51
C ALA A 312 12.78 4.17 4.89
N SER A 313 13.26 3.10 5.52
CA SER A 313 12.90 2.68 6.88
C SER A 313 14.16 2.37 7.68
N ARG A 314 14.29 2.92 8.88
CA ARG A 314 15.25 2.41 9.87
C ARG A 314 14.61 1.31 10.69
N TYR A 315 15.40 0.32 11.09
CA TYR A 315 14.93 -0.79 11.90
C TYR A 315 15.92 -1.10 13.04
N LYS A 316 15.40 -1.63 14.15
CA LYS A 316 16.19 -2.12 15.28
C LYS A 316 15.48 -3.32 15.93
N VAL A 317 16.19 -4.42 16.13
CA VAL A 317 15.75 -5.51 17.01
C VAL A 317 15.64 -4.97 18.43
N ILE A 318 14.43 -5.03 18.99
CA ILE A 318 14.18 -4.79 20.41
C ILE A 318 14.56 -6.07 21.19
N GLU A 319 14.14 -7.22 20.66
CA GLU A 319 14.22 -8.52 21.34
C GLU A 319 14.32 -9.65 20.31
N VAL A 320 15.22 -10.60 20.55
CA VAL A 320 15.26 -11.87 19.80
C VAL A 320 14.27 -12.83 20.44
N LEU A 321 13.49 -13.57 19.67
CA LEU A 321 12.37 -14.40 20.13
C LEU A 321 12.48 -15.85 19.61
N ALA A 322 11.85 -16.79 20.33
CA ALA A 322 11.81 -18.21 19.99
C ALA A 322 13.16 -18.80 19.53
N GLY A 323 14.21 -18.66 20.34
CA GLY A 323 15.57 -19.16 20.04
C GLY A 323 16.31 -18.46 18.89
N GLY A 324 15.70 -17.43 18.28
CA GLY A 324 16.17 -16.83 17.02
C GLY A 324 15.31 -17.20 15.80
N GLY A 325 14.23 -17.97 16.00
CA GLY A 325 13.16 -18.17 15.02
C GLY A 325 12.32 -16.92 14.75
N SER A 326 12.33 -15.93 15.64
CA SER A 326 11.62 -14.65 15.47
C SER A 326 12.37 -13.48 16.12
N ALA A 327 11.88 -12.25 15.91
CA ALA A 327 12.31 -11.06 16.63
C ALA A 327 11.16 -10.05 16.76
N LEU A 328 11.16 -9.30 17.87
CA LEU A 328 10.41 -8.05 18.00
C LEU A 328 11.27 -6.92 17.43
N VAL A 329 10.78 -6.24 16.40
CA VAL A 329 11.53 -5.23 15.64
C VAL A 329 10.82 -3.87 15.69
N GLU A 330 11.54 -2.84 16.12
CA GLU A 330 11.14 -1.44 15.99
C GLU A 330 11.44 -0.96 14.56
N TRP A 331 10.50 -0.24 13.94
CA TRP A 331 10.69 0.43 12.66
C TRP A 331 10.41 1.92 12.78
N ARG A 332 11.27 2.76 12.20
CA ARG A 332 11.08 4.21 12.08
C ARG A 332 10.95 4.56 10.60
N LEU A 333 9.82 5.14 10.21
CA LEU A 333 9.53 5.48 8.82
C LEU A 333 10.00 6.89 8.47
N GLU A 334 10.91 6.98 7.50
CA GLU A 334 11.30 8.24 6.86
C GLU A 334 10.26 8.58 5.78
N THR A 335 10.03 7.69 4.83
CA THR A 335 8.98 7.79 3.78
C THR A 335 7.67 7.09 4.21
N GLY A 336 6.63 7.09 3.37
CA GLY A 336 5.34 6.44 3.67
C GLY A 336 4.69 5.72 2.47
N ARG A 337 5.40 4.79 1.82
CA ARG A 337 4.87 4.01 0.69
C ARG A 337 3.89 2.92 1.14
N THR A 338 2.96 2.53 0.26
CA THR A 338 2.04 1.39 0.49
C THR A 338 2.81 0.11 0.83
N HIS A 339 2.38 -0.63 1.85
CA HIS A 339 3.01 -1.85 2.35
C HIS A 339 4.50 -1.71 2.75
N GLN A 340 5.06 -0.50 2.96
CA GLN A 340 6.51 -0.27 3.01
C GLN A 340 7.29 -1.19 3.98
N ILE A 341 6.86 -1.29 5.25
CA ILE A 341 7.53 -2.14 6.24
C ILE A 341 7.53 -3.61 5.82
N ARG A 342 6.41 -4.07 5.24
CA ARG A 342 6.19 -5.46 4.84
C ARG A 342 7.06 -5.84 3.64
N ALA A 343 7.17 -4.94 2.66
CA ALA A 343 8.07 -5.08 1.52
C ALA A 343 9.56 -5.04 1.93
N HIS A 344 9.97 -4.12 2.82
CA HIS A 344 11.33 -4.05 3.34
C HIS A 344 11.71 -5.27 4.20
N ALA A 345 10.80 -5.74 5.06
CA ALA A 345 10.99 -6.97 5.84
C ALA A 345 11.14 -8.20 4.94
N LYS A 346 10.30 -8.31 3.88
CA LYS A 346 10.46 -9.38 2.87
C LYS A 346 11.79 -9.28 2.12
N TYR A 347 12.22 -8.08 1.75
CA TYR A 347 13.51 -7.86 1.08
C TYR A 347 14.69 -8.31 1.94
N LEU A 348 14.68 -7.99 3.24
CA LEU A 348 15.67 -8.45 4.22
C LEU A 348 15.61 -9.98 4.51
N GLY A 349 14.76 -10.74 3.83
CA GLY A 349 14.59 -12.18 4.04
C GLY A 349 13.80 -12.55 5.31
N ILE A 350 13.25 -11.56 6.01
CA ILE A 350 12.62 -11.68 7.34
C ILE A 350 11.16 -11.15 7.33
N PRO A 351 10.26 -11.73 6.51
CA PRO A 351 8.89 -11.26 6.38
C PRO A 351 8.14 -11.25 7.73
N LEU A 352 7.11 -10.41 7.85
CA LEU A 352 6.36 -10.33 9.10
C LEU A 352 5.54 -11.62 9.34
N LEU A 353 5.44 -12.03 10.60
CA LEU A 353 4.56 -13.14 10.99
C LEU A 353 3.10 -12.81 10.65
N GLY A 354 2.36 -13.81 10.17
CA GLY A 354 0.97 -13.67 9.75
C GLY A 354 0.75 -12.89 8.45
N ASP A 355 1.81 -12.45 7.77
CA ASP A 355 1.70 -11.71 6.51
C ASP A 355 1.61 -12.65 5.30
N GLU A 356 0.41 -13.16 5.02
CA GLU A 356 0.20 -14.12 3.91
C GLU A 356 0.60 -13.55 2.53
N VAL A 357 0.56 -12.23 2.37
CA VAL A 357 0.98 -11.55 1.13
C VAL A 357 2.49 -11.69 0.91
N TYR A 358 3.31 -11.62 1.96
CA TYR A 358 4.78 -11.56 1.85
C TYR A 358 5.52 -12.75 2.48
N GLY A 359 5.10 -13.21 3.65
CA GLY A 359 5.60 -14.42 4.33
C GLY A 359 5.18 -15.71 3.65
N GLY A 360 4.02 -15.73 3.01
CA GLY A 360 3.42 -16.93 2.41
C GLY A 360 2.50 -17.66 3.39
N THR A 361 2.32 -18.97 3.20
CA THR A 361 1.37 -19.74 4.03
C THR A 361 1.82 -19.87 5.48
N LYS A 362 0.87 -20.17 6.38
CA LYS A 362 1.15 -20.54 7.77
C LYS A 362 2.21 -21.66 7.90
N SER A 363 2.22 -22.62 6.98
CA SER A 363 3.27 -23.66 6.91
C SER A 363 4.65 -23.11 6.55
N MET A 364 4.77 -22.16 5.61
CA MET A 364 6.06 -21.51 5.30
C MET A 364 6.58 -20.69 6.48
N ALA A 365 5.71 -19.96 7.17
CA ALA A 365 6.08 -19.22 8.38
C ALA A 365 6.56 -20.15 9.50
N LEU A 366 5.85 -21.28 9.71
CA LEU A 366 6.24 -22.32 10.67
C LEU A 366 7.63 -22.89 10.36
N SER A 367 7.92 -23.25 9.10
CA SER A 367 9.25 -23.76 8.72
C SER A 367 10.38 -22.76 8.99
N LEU A 368 10.15 -21.46 8.75
CA LEU A 368 11.13 -20.41 9.05
C LEU A 368 11.39 -20.24 10.55
N LEU A 369 10.36 -20.38 11.39
CA LEU A 369 10.49 -20.40 12.86
C LEU A 369 11.27 -21.64 13.34
N GLN A 370 10.85 -22.83 12.88
CA GLN A 370 11.36 -24.13 13.33
C GLN A 370 12.86 -24.32 13.06
N LEU A 371 13.40 -23.75 11.96
CA LEU A 371 14.83 -23.81 11.61
C LEU A 371 15.76 -23.23 12.68
N ARG A 372 15.26 -22.42 13.63
CA ARG A 372 16.04 -21.80 14.71
C ARG A 372 15.39 -21.93 16.09
N THR A 373 14.29 -22.67 16.20
CA THR A 373 13.59 -22.91 17.47
C THR A 373 13.84 -24.35 17.92
N PRO A 374 14.18 -24.61 19.20
CA PRO A 374 14.35 -25.97 19.73
C PRO A 374 13.11 -26.85 19.51
N SER A 375 13.33 -28.15 19.24
CA SER A 375 12.31 -29.08 18.73
C SER A 375 11.16 -29.33 19.71
N ASN A 376 11.42 -29.29 21.02
CA ASN A 376 10.41 -29.40 22.07
C ASN A 376 9.32 -28.31 21.98
N PHE A 377 9.65 -27.12 21.45
CA PHE A 377 8.68 -26.01 21.29
C PHE A 377 7.92 -26.03 19.96
N HIS A 378 8.19 -26.98 19.05
CA HIS A 378 7.55 -26.99 17.72
C HIS A 378 6.02 -27.16 17.80
N GLY A 379 5.50 -27.88 18.81
CA GLY A 379 4.06 -27.97 19.07
C GLY A 379 3.44 -26.64 19.50
N GLN A 380 4.14 -25.86 20.34
CA GLN A 380 3.71 -24.52 20.74
C GLN A 380 3.73 -23.55 19.54
N LEU A 381 4.76 -23.62 18.69
CA LEU A 381 4.82 -22.82 17.46
C LEU A 381 3.63 -23.08 16.53
N VAL A 382 3.18 -24.34 16.37
CA VAL A 382 1.97 -24.66 15.58
C VAL A 382 0.73 -23.97 16.14
N GLN A 383 0.57 -23.96 17.47
CA GLN A 383 -0.57 -23.31 18.15
C GLN A 383 -0.52 -21.77 18.08
N LEU A 384 0.67 -21.17 18.06
CA LEU A 384 0.84 -19.72 17.88
C LEU A 384 0.61 -19.32 16.42
N VAL A 385 1.16 -20.07 15.46
CA VAL A 385 1.05 -19.76 14.03
C VAL A 385 -0.36 -20.01 13.49
N SER A 386 -1.12 -20.96 14.05
CA SER A 386 -2.53 -21.17 13.65
C SER A 386 -3.40 -19.94 13.94
N LYS A 387 -3.20 -19.27 15.08
CA LYS A 387 -3.88 -18.02 15.51
C LYS A 387 -3.58 -16.78 14.65
N LEU A 388 -2.59 -16.81 13.75
CA LEU A 388 -2.22 -15.63 12.96
C LEU A 388 -3.23 -15.38 11.83
N GLU A 389 -3.90 -14.22 11.83
CA GLU A 389 -4.87 -13.84 10.78
C GLU A 389 -4.46 -12.62 9.95
N ARG A 390 -3.36 -11.96 10.35
CA ARG A 390 -2.90 -10.70 9.77
C ARG A 390 -1.39 -10.52 9.98
N PRO A 391 -0.73 -9.59 9.26
CA PRO A 391 0.64 -9.18 9.58
C PRO A 391 0.72 -8.69 11.04
N CYS A 392 1.64 -9.26 11.81
CA CYS A 392 2.02 -8.77 13.14
C CYS A 392 2.75 -7.43 13.01
N LEU A 393 2.00 -6.37 12.76
CA LEU A 393 2.46 -4.98 12.62
C LEU A 393 1.52 -4.04 13.37
N HIS A 394 2.09 -3.05 14.07
CA HIS A 394 1.35 -2.07 14.85
C HIS A 394 2.05 -0.69 14.86
N ALA A 395 1.31 0.40 14.66
CA ALA A 395 1.78 1.78 14.73
C ALA A 395 1.84 2.28 16.19
N LEU A 396 2.90 1.86 16.89
CA LEU A 396 3.13 2.08 18.33
C LEU A 396 3.11 3.55 18.76
N SER A 397 3.77 4.44 18.00
CA SER A 397 3.93 5.84 18.40
C SER A 397 3.94 6.80 17.21
N LEU A 398 3.22 7.91 17.36
CA LEU A 398 3.07 8.98 16.39
C LEU A 398 3.37 10.31 17.07
N GLY A 399 4.19 11.16 16.46
CA GLY A 399 4.50 12.50 16.98
C GLY A 399 4.76 13.52 15.87
N PHE A 400 4.16 14.69 16.02
CA PHE A 400 4.09 15.74 15.00
C PHE A 400 4.09 17.13 15.68
N LYS A 401 4.23 18.19 14.89
CA LYS A 401 3.99 19.56 15.35
C LYS A 401 2.48 19.81 15.31
N HIS A 402 1.87 20.30 16.37
CA HIS A 402 0.44 20.61 16.39
C HIS A 402 0.15 21.77 15.42
N PRO A 403 -0.76 21.65 14.44
CA PRO A 403 -0.91 22.63 13.35
C PRO A 403 -1.44 24.01 13.78
N TYR A 404 -2.02 24.13 14.98
CA TYR A 404 -2.48 25.42 15.52
C TYR A 404 -1.47 26.03 16.51
N THR A 405 -1.21 25.36 17.63
CA THR A 405 -0.35 25.89 18.71
C THR A 405 1.15 25.82 18.37
N GLY A 406 1.55 24.90 17.50
CA GLY A 406 2.94 24.67 17.13
C GLY A 406 3.76 23.77 18.06
N ASP A 407 3.13 23.19 19.09
CA ASP A 407 3.79 22.31 20.07
C ASP A 407 4.20 20.96 19.47
N LYS A 408 5.22 20.31 20.05
CA LYS A 408 5.67 18.97 19.64
C LYS A 408 4.95 17.89 20.44
N ILE A 409 3.76 17.51 20.00
CA ILE A 409 2.93 16.48 20.63
C ILE A 409 3.32 15.07 20.17
N ARG A 410 3.14 14.08 21.06
CA ARG A 410 3.47 12.67 20.81
C ARG A 410 2.53 11.75 21.56
N PHE A 411 2.04 10.74 20.86
CA PHE A 411 1.15 9.71 21.39
C PHE A 411 1.82 8.33 21.31
N SER A 412 1.35 7.41 22.15
CA SER A 412 1.71 5.99 22.09
C SER A 412 0.55 5.12 22.55
N ARG A 413 0.30 4.02 21.83
CA ARG A 413 -0.59 2.92 22.24
C ARG A 413 0.21 1.62 22.19
N LEU A 414 -0.18 0.64 23.01
CA LEU A 414 0.40 -0.70 22.96
C LEU A 414 -0.29 -1.53 21.88
N PRO A 415 0.38 -2.57 21.33
CA PRO A 415 -0.25 -3.48 20.39
C PRO A 415 -1.50 -4.15 21.00
N PRO A 416 -2.56 -4.40 20.19
CA PRO A 416 -3.76 -5.11 20.66
C PRO A 416 -3.47 -6.54 21.13
N ALA A 417 -4.46 -7.11 21.84
CA ALA A 417 -4.33 -8.41 22.52
C ALA A 417 -3.84 -9.55 21.62
N ASP A 418 -4.29 -9.60 20.36
CA ASP A 418 -3.87 -10.60 19.37
C ASP A 418 -2.34 -10.58 19.09
N PHE A 419 -1.74 -9.40 19.03
CA PHE A 419 -0.28 -9.24 18.92
C PHE A 419 0.41 -9.57 20.26
N ALA A 420 -0.19 -9.15 21.38
CA ALA A 420 0.37 -9.34 22.71
C ALA A 420 0.41 -10.83 23.13
N GLU A 421 -0.60 -11.62 22.78
CA GLU A 421 -0.62 -13.08 22.96
C GLU A 421 0.52 -13.76 22.20
N ILE A 422 0.67 -13.46 20.91
CA ILE A 422 1.72 -14.07 20.07
C ILE A 422 3.12 -13.68 20.57
N LEU A 423 3.34 -12.41 20.91
CA LEU A 423 4.59 -11.95 21.52
C LEU A 423 4.88 -12.69 22.84
N SER A 424 3.86 -12.89 23.68
CA SER A 424 4.03 -13.57 24.97
C SER A 424 4.35 -15.06 24.81
N GLY A 425 3.71 -15.74 23.85
CA GLY A 425 4.04 -17.13 23.51
C GLY A 425 5.46 -17.28 22.95
N LEU A 426 5.88 -16.38 22.05
CA LEU A 426 7.25 -16.39 21.50
C LEU A 426 8.33 -16.03 22.54
N ARG A 427 7.96 -15.37 23.65
CA ARG A 427 8.81 -15.11 24.81
C ARG A 427 8.93 -16.30 25.76
N ALA A 428 7.86 -17.08 25.97
CA ALA A 428 7.91 -18.29 26.80
C ALA A 428 9.00 -19.26 26.29
N ILE A 429 9.02 -19.49 24.97
CA ILE A 429 9.99 -20.33 24.24
C ILE A 429 11.46 -19.89 24.45
N ASN A 430 11.72 -18.63 24.82
CA ASN A 430 13.07 -18.14 25.15
C ASN A 430 13.47 -18.34 26.62
N THR A 431 12.50 -18.46 27.51
CA THR A 431 12.68 -18.30 28.97
C THR A 431 12.99 -19.63 29.66
N GLU A 432 12.54 -20.73 29.07
CA GLU A 432 12.97 -22.09 29.41
C GLU A 432 14.36 -22.37 28.81
N LYS A 433 15.40 -22.34 29.66
CA LYS A 433 16.80 -22.65 29.35
C LYS A 433 17.40 -23.57 30.41
#